data_AF-A0A059BBB8-F1
#
_entry.id   AF-A0A059BBB8-F1
#
_cell.length_a   1.000
_cell.length_b   1.000
_cell.length_c   1.000
_cell.angle_alpha   90.00
_cell.angle_beta   90.00
_cell.angle_gamma   90.00
#
_symmetry.space_group_name_H-M   'P 1'
#
loop_
_entity.id
_entity.type
_entity.pdbx_description
1 polymer ?
#
loop_
_entity_poly.entity_id
_entity_poly.type
_entity_poly.pdbx_seq_one_letter_code
_entity_poly.pdbx_strand_id
1 'polypeptide(L)'
;MADLYLSRKLTGGSSPVSWSGAPDWFFASPTTGSKLSRTSRASAVTAREENDVEELEMLLEAYFMQIDGTLNKLSTLREYIDDTEDYINIQLDNHRNQLIQLELFLSSGTLCLSVYSLVAAVFGMNIPNVWHEGHGYVFKWVVILAGVLSGSIFLSIMSYARHKGLVGS
;
A
#
# COMPACT_ATOMS: atom_id res chain seq x y z
N MET A 1 6.61 20.83 -16.65
CA MET A 1 7.59 19.88 -17.24
C MET A 1 7.38 18.43 -16.75
N ALA A 2 6.58 18.19 -15.71
CA ALA A 2 6.30 16.85 -15.18
C ALA A 2 5.17 16.09 -15.92
N ASP A 3 4.29 16.79 -16.64
CA ASP A 3 3.13 16.16 -17.29
C ASP A 3 3.47 15.28 -18.51
N LEU A 4 4.67 15.43 -19.08
CA LEU A 4 5.12 14.60 -20.20
C LEU A 4 5.59 13.19 -19.77
N TYR A 5 5.88 12.97 -18.48
CA TYR A 5 6.26 11.65 -17.97
C TYR A 5 5.05 10.74 -17.71
N LEU A 6 3.90 11.30 -17.32
CA LEU A 6 2.66 10.54 -17.10
C LEU A 6 2.01 10.08 -18.41
N SER A 7 2.17 10.84 -19.49
CA SER A 7 1.51 10.52 -20.77
C SER A 7 2.11 9.32 -21.50
N ARG A 8 3.37 8.92 -21.21
CA ARG A 8 3.98 7.71 -21.78
C ARG A 8 3.52 6.42 -21.08
N LYS A 9 3.01 6.52 -19.85
CA LYS A 9 2.55 5.37 -19.05
C LYS A 9 1.08 5.00 -19.29
N LEU A 10 0.30 5.86 -19.97
CA LEU A 10 -1.15 5.67 -20.18
C LEU A 10 -1.55 5.22 -21.59
N THR A 11 -0.65 5.18 -22.58
CA THR A 11 -0.97 4.75 -23.96
C THR A 11 -0.60 3.29 -24.29
N GLY A 12 -0.35 2.46 -23.28
CA GLY A 12 0.05 1.05 -23.46
C GLY A 12 -1.04 0.01 -23.19
N GLY A 13 -2.31 0.38 -23.16
CA GLY A 13 -3.41 -0.51 -22.77
C GLY A 13 -4.51 -0.62 -23.82
N SER A 14 -4.31 -1.46 -24.84
CA SER A 14 -5.42 -2.14 -25.53
C SER A 14 -4.91 -3.27 -26.43
N SER A 15 -5.06 -4.52 -25.98
CA SER A 15 -5.23 -5.70 -26.84
C SER A 15 -5.88 -6.81 -26.00
N PRO A 16 -6.96 -7.46 -26.47
CA PRO A 16 -7.61 -8.54 -25.74
C PRO A 16 -6.88 -9.85 -26.08
N VAL A 17 -6.28 -10.51 -25.10
CA VAL A 17 -5.81 -11.89 -25.29
C VAL A 17 -6.71 -12.84 -24.52
N SER A 18 -7.26 -13.78 -25.27
CA SER A 18 -8.22 -14.80 -24.86
C SER A 18 -7.86 -15.49 -23.56
N TRP A 19 -8.84 -15.54 -22.67
CA TRP A 19 -8.98 -16.56 -21.65
C TRP A 19 -9.08 -17.94 -22.33
N SER A 20 -7.97 -18.65 -22.42
CA SER A 20 -7.97 -20.11 -22.57
C SER A 20 -6.57 -20.63 -22.26
N GLY A 21 -6.44 -21.25 -21.09
CA GLY A 21 -5.20 -21.86 -20.64
C GLY A 21 -5.50 -22.63 -19.36
N ALA A 22 -6.14 -23.79 -19.52
CA ALA A 22 -6.27 -24.77 -18.46
C ALA A 22 -4.87 -25.14 -17.93
N PRO A 23 -4.72 -25.44 -16.63
CA PRO A 23 -3.46 -25.98 -16.13
C PRO A 23 -3.36 -27.44 -16.57
N ASP A 24 -2.57 -27.71 -17.62
CA ASP A 24 -2.28 -29.07 -18.09
C ASP A 24 -1.41 -29.80 -17.05
N TRP A 25 -2.08 -30.38 -16.05
CA TRP A 25 -1.55 -31.38 -15.11
C TRP A 25 -1.59 -32.81 -15.69
N PHE A 26 -1.49 -32.95 -17.02
CA PHE A 26 -1.47 -34.28 -17.61
C PHE A 26 -0.05 -34.83 -17.58
N PHE A 27 0.17 -35.65 -16.54
CA PHE A 27 1.09 -36.78 -16.55
C PHE A 27 1.07 -37.47 -17.91
N ALA A 28 2.09 -37.22 -18.73
CA ALA A 28 2.37 -38.07 -19.87
C ALA A 28 3.10 -39.31 -19.35
N SER A 29 2.35 -40.37 -19.05
CA SER A 29 2.92 -41.72 -18.94
C SER A 29 3.68 -42.04 -20.24
N PRO A 30 4.90 -42.61 -20.18
CA PRO A 30 5.52 -43.16 -21.37
C PRO A 30 4.74 -44.42 -21.76
N THR A 31 3.96 -44.33 -22.83
CA THR A 31 3.36 -45.52 -23.43
C THR A 31 4.45 -46.32 -24.13
N THR A 32 4.83 -47.41 -23.48
CA THR A 32 5.47 -48.59 -24.06
C THR A 32 4.87 -48.91 -25.45
N GLY A 33 5.65 -48.70 -26.51
CA GLY A 33 5.22 -48.80 -27.89
C GLY A 33 6.33 -49.26 -28.84
N SER A 34 6.78 -50.50 -28.66
CA SER A 34 7.47 -51.42 -29.59
C SER A 34 8.28 -50.90 -30.81
N LYS A 35 9.55 -51.37 -30.91
CA LYS A 35 10.15 -51.81 -32.18
C LYS A 35 10.98 -53.08 -31.97
N LEU A 36 10.51 -54.19 -32.54
CA LEU A 36 11.19 -55.48 -32.58
C LEU A 36 12.30 -55.43 -33.63
N SER A 37 13.54 -55.77 -33.26
CA SER A 37 14.55 -56.33 -34.17
C SER A 37 15.52 -57.23 -33.39
N ARG A 38 15.56 -58.48 -33.83
CA ARG A 38 16.25 -59.65 -33.28
C ARG A 38 17.76 -59.57 -33.57
N THR A 39 18.62 -59.68 -32.56
CA THR A 39 19.86 -60.51 -32.56
C THR A 39 20.50 -60.58 -31.16
N SER A 40 21.03 -61.76 -30.82
CA SER A 40 22.08 -62.02 -29.81
C SER A 40 21.70 -62.09 -28.31
N ARG A 41 21.44 -63.32 -27.84
CA ARG A 41 21.08 -63.73 -26.46
C ARG A 41 22.23 -63.73 -25.44
N ALA A 42 23.26 -62.91 -25.58
CA ALA A 42 24.40 -62.88 -24.64
C ALA A 42 24.54 -61.59 -23.83
N SER A 43 23.80 -60.52 -24.15
CA SER A 43 23.93 -59.20 -23.48
C SER A 43 22.63 -58.67 -22.87
N ALA A 44 21.58 -59.50 -22.83
CA ALA A 44 20.24 -59.07 -22.40
C ALA A 44 20.10 -58.85 -20.88
N VAL A 45 21.06 -59.30 -20.07
CA VAL A 45 21.07 -59.05 -18.63
C VAL A 45 21.64 -57.67 -18.33
N THR A 46 22.74 -57.29 -18.99
CA THR A 46 23.36 -55.96 -18.82
C THR A 46 22.56 -54.85 -19.51
N ALA A 47 21.98 -55.12 -20.68
CA ALA A 47 21.16 -54.13 -21.41
C ALA A 47 19.80 -53.84 -20.75
N ARG A 48 19.29 -54.76 -19.91
CA ARG A 48 18.06 -54.53 -19.13
C ARG A 48 18.37 -53.70 -17.89
N GLU A 49 19.47 -54.00 -17.23
CA GLU A 49 19.97 -53.25 -16.06
C GLU A 49 20.33 -51.81 -16.43
N GLU A 50 20.97 -51.57 -17.59
CA GLU A 50 21.22 -50.20 -18.11
C GLU A 50 19.92 -49.46 -18.46
N ASN A 51 18.91 -50.15 -19.00
CA ASN A 51 17.61 -49.52 -19.31
C ASN A 51 16.83 -49.15 -18.05
N ASP A 52 16.85 -50.00 -17.02
CA ASP A 52 16.25 -49.73 -15.71
C ASP A 52 16.95 -48.54 -15.02
N VAL A 53 18.28 -48.38 -15.18
CA VAL A 53 19.04 -47.24 -14.64
C VAL A 53 18.76 -45.93 -15.41
N GLU A 54 18.64 -45.99 -16.75
CA GLU A 54 18.33 -44.83 -17.59
C GLU A 54 16.89 -44.32 -17.38
N GLU A 55 15.93 -45.22 -17.13
CA GLU A 55 14.56 -44.85 -16.75
C GLU A 55 14.51 -44.17 -15.36
N LEU A 56 15.32 -44.65 -14.40
CA LEU A 56 15.48 -44.01 -13.09
C LEU A 56 16.12 -42.62 -13.21
N GLU A 57 17.10 -42.45 -14.10
CA GLU A 57 17.77 -41.18 -14.34
C GLU A 57 16.82 -40.14 -14.94
N MET A 58 16.00 -40.51 -15.94
CA MET A 58 14.96 -39.62 -16.48
C MET A 58 13.92 -39.20 -15.42
N LEU A 59 13.56 -40.11 -14.52
CA LEU A 59 12.61 -39.83 -13.45
C LEU A 59 13.22 -38.91 -12.38
N LEU A 60 14.49 -39.13 -12.05
CA LEU A 60 15.28 -38.27 -11.16
C LEU A 60 15.45 -36.85 -11.74
N GLU A 61 15.79 -36.74 -13.02
CA GLU A 61 15.92 -35.48 -13.76
C GLU A 61 14.59 -34.70 -13.75
N ALA A 62 13.48 -35.39 -14.01
CA ALA A 62 12.14 -34.78 -13.94
C ALA A 62 11.80 -34.29 -12.52
N TYR A 63 12.17 -35.05 -11.49
CA TYR A 63 12.01 -34.62 -10.09
C TYR A 63 12.89 -33.42 -9.76
N PHE A 64 14.15 -33.40 -10.18
CA PHE A 64 15.02 -32.24 -9.95
C PHE A 64 14.49 -30.99 -10.65
N MET A 65 14.06 -31.11 -11.90
CA MET A 65 13.48 -30.01 -12.65
C MET A 65 12.17 -29.51 -12.02
N GLN A 66 11.36 -30.42 -11.47
CA GLN A 66 10.16 -30.06 -10.72
C GLN A 66 10.49 -29.37 -9.38
N ILE A 67 11.49 -29.86 -8.64
CA ILE A 67 11.95 -29.26 -7.39
C ILE A 67 12.46 -27.85 -7.65
N ASP A 68 13.34 -27.64 -8.64
CA ASP A 68 13.86 -26.32 -9.00
C ASP A 68 12.76 -25.38 -9.47
N GLY A 69 11.82 -25.87 -10.29
CA GLY A 69 10.65 -25.10 -10.70
C GLY A 69 9.76 -24.70 -9.50
N THR A 70 9.71 -25.52 -8.47
CA THR A 70 8.95 -25.24 -7.23
C THR A 70 9.71 -24.28 -6.32
N LEU A 71 11.03 -24.42 -6.20
CA LEU A 71 11.91 -23.52 -5.46
C LEU A 71 11.89 -22.10 -6.05
N ASN A 72 11.91 -21.99 -7.38
CA ASN A 72 11.81 -20.69 -8.06
C ASN A 72 10.47 -19.99 -7.76
N LYS A 73 9.36 -20.74 -7.80
CA LYS A 73 8.03 -20.22 -7.41
C LYS A 73 7.99 -19.80 -5.93
N LEU A 74 8.61 -20.58 -5.05
CA LEU A 74 8.70 -20.25 -3.63
C LEU A 74 9.53 -18.98 -3.40
N SER A 75 10.61 -18.79 -4.15
CA SER A 75 11.42 -17.58 -4.13
C SER A 75 10.61 -16.36 -4.58
N THR A 76 9.86 -16.46 -5.67
CA THR A 76 8.99 -15.38 -6.14
C THR A 76 7.86 -15.08 -5.15
N LEU A 77 7.29 -16.11 -4.51
CA LEU A 77 6.28 -15.92 -3.47
C LEU A 77 6.85 -15.21 -2.23
N ARG A 78 8.08 -15.55 -1.84
CA ARG A 78 8.80 -14.86 -0.76
C ARG A 78 8.97 -13.37 -1.08
N GLU A 79 9.41 -13.05 -2.29
CA GLU A 79 9.54 -11.67 -2.76
C GLU A 79 8.20 -10.94 -2.76
N TYR A 80 7.12 -11.60 -3.20
CA TYR A 80 5.76 -11.04 -3.13
C TYR A 80 5.28 -10.78 -1.69
N ILE A 81 5.64 -11.63 -0.74
CA ILE A 81 5.34 -11.43 0.68
C ILE A 81 6.12 -10.22 1.22
N ASP A 82 7.39 -10.10 0.86
CA ASP A 82 8.26 -8.98 1.27
C ASP A 82 7.72 -7.65 0.70
N ASP A 83 7.36 -7.63 -0.59
CA ASP A 83 6.70 -6.48 -1.24
C ASP A 83 5.39 -6.10 -0.52
N THR A 84 4.64 -7.09 -0.06
CA THR A 84 3.38 -6.87 0.68
C THR A 84 3.65 -6.34 2.09
N GLU A 85 4.71 -6.81 2.76
CA GLU A 85 5.14 -6.32 4.08
C GLU A 85 5.54 -4.84 4.00
N ASP A 86 6.36 -4.48 3.01
CA ASP A 86 6.76 -3.10 2.75
C ASP A 86 5.55 -2.21 2.43
N TYR A 87 4.60 -2.72 1.63
CA TYR A 87 3.36 -2.01 1.32
C TYR A 87 2.50 -1.74 2.57
N ILE A 88 2.38 -2.74 3.45
CA ILE A 88 1.65 -2.60 4.72
C ILE A 88 2.36 -1.59 5.63
N ASN A 89 3.69 -1.63 5.68
CA ASN A 89 4.48 -0.73 6.52
C ASN A 89 4.31 0.74 6.08
N ILE A 90 4.39 1.01 4.77
CA ILE A 90 4.14 2.33 4.19
C ILE A 90 2.70 2.81 4.50
N GLN A 91 1.70 1.93 4.41
CA GLN A 91 0.32 2.29 4.74
C GLN A 91 0.12 2.59 6.23
N LEU A 92 0.70 1.79 7.11
CA LEU A 92 0.55 1.96 8.55
C LEU A 92 1.14 3.29 9.01
N ASP A 93 2.30 3.68 8.46
CA ASP A 93 2.93 4.96 8.74
C ASP A 93 2.12 6.13 8.19
N ASN A 94 1.53 5.99 7.00
CA ASN A 94 0.61 6.99 6.47
C ASN A 94 -0.64 7.17 7.34
N HIS A 95 -1.23 6.07 7.83
CA HIS A 95 -2.38 6.12 8.75
C HIS A 95 -2.03 6.75 10.11
N ARG A 96 -0.86 6.43 10.66
CA ARG A 96 -0.36 7.08 11.89
C ARG A 96 -0.15 8.58 11.69
N ASN A 97 0.44 8.98 10.57
CA ASN A 97 0.65 10.39 10.25
C ASN A 97 -0.70 11.13 10.10
N GLN A 98 -1.70 10.50 9.48
CA GLN A 98 -3.06 11.04 9.40
C GLN A 98 -3.71 11.22 10.78
N LEU A 99 -3.52 10.27 11.70
CA LEU A 99 -4.08 10.34 13.05
C LEU A 99 -3.45 11.48 13.84
N ILE A 100 -2.13 11.61 13.83
CA ILE A 100 -1.40 12.71 14.48
C ILE A 100 -1.84 14.07 13.91
N GLN A 101 -2.06 14.15 12.60
CA GLN A 101 -2.55 15.36 11.95
C GLN A 101 -3.95 15.74 12.45
N LEU A 102 -4.86 14.77 12.54
CA LEU A 102 -6.22 14.99 13.01
C LEU A 102 -6.24 15.38 14.49
N GLU A 103 -5.40 14.75 15.31
CA GLU A 103 -5.23 15.08 16.72
C GLU A 103 -4.72 16.51 16.90
N LEU A 104 -3.70 16.93 16.14
CA LEU A 104 -3.20 18.30 16.14
C LEU A 104 -4.26 19.32 15.68
N PHE A 105 -5.07 18.96 14.67
CA PHE A 105 -6.17 19.80 14.20
C PHE A 105 -7.23 20.01 15.30
N LEU A 106 -7.69 18.92 15.92
CA LEU A 106 -8.70 18.98 16.98
C LEU A 106 -8.17 19.70 18.24
N SER A 107 -6.94 19.40 18.64
CA SER A 107 -6.29 20.04 19.79
C SER A 107 -6.14 21.55 19.57
N SER A 108 -5.62 21.98 18.42
CA SER A 108 -5.50 23.41 18.12
C SER A 108 -6.87 24.11 18.04
N GLY A 109 -7.89 23.45 17.49
CA GLY A 109 -9.23 24.03 17.36
C GLY A 109 -9.89 24.23 18.73
N THR A 110 -9.77 23.23 19.61
CA THR A 110 -10.28 23.31 20.99
C THR A 110 -9.53 24.36 21.81
N LEU A 111 -8.22 24.52 21.63
CA LEU A 111 -7.45 25.61 22.26
C LEU A 111 -7.91 27.00 21.80
N CYS A 112 -8.16 27.19 20.50
CA CYS A 112 -8.63 28.48 20.00
C CYS A 112 -10.07 28.80 20.49
N LEU A 113 -10.92 27.77 20.52
CA LEU A 113 -12.29 27.88 21.03
C LEU A 113 -12.31 28.16 22.55
N SER A 114 -11.40 27.57 23.33
CA SER A 114 -11.33 27.79 24.77
C SER A 114 -10.93 29.23 25.09
N VAL A 115 -9.93 29.79 24.39
CA VAL A 115 -9.52 31.19 24.55
C VAL A 115 -10.63 32.14 24.12
N TYR A 116 -11.29 31.87 22.98
CA TYR A 116 -12.44 32.67 22.54
C TYR A 116 -13.61 32.60 23.52
N SER A 117 -13.91 31.42 24.06
CA SER A 117 -14.96 31.19 25.06
C SER A 117 -14.66 31.93 26.37
N LEU A 118 -13.40 31.98 26.80
CA LEU A 118 -12.99 32.73 27.98
C LEU A 118 -13.25 34.24 27.81
N VAL A 119 -12.87 34.80 26.66
CA VAL A 119 -13.16 36.20 26.33
C VAL A 119 -14.67 36.44 26.32
N ALA A 120 -15.44 35.59 25.63
CA ALA A 120 -16.90 35.68 25.58
C ALA A 120 -17.54 35.56 26.98
N ALA A 121 -17.00 34.71 27.86
CA ALA A 121 -17.50 34.51 29.23
C ALA A 121 -17.24 35.74 30.11
N VAL A 122 -16.03 36.29 30.09
CA VAL A 122 -15.70 37.51 30.87
C VAL A 122 -16.59 38.68 30.46
N PHE A 123 -16.85 38.82 29.16
CA PHE A 123 -17.71 39.87 28.62
C PHE A 123 -19.21 39.55 28.72
N GLY A 124 -19.59 38.28 28.87
CA GLY A 124 -20.98 37.83 29.03
C GLY A 124 -21.48 37.82 30.48
N MET A 125 -20.59 37.98 31.46
CA MET A 125 -20.95 38.10 32.87
C MET A 125 -21.66 39.43 33.15
N ASN A 126 -22.69 39.38 34.01
CA ASN A 126 -23.55 40.51 34.38
C ASN A 126 -22.80 41.53 35.26
N ILE A 127 -21.85 42.26 34.68
CA ILE A 127 -21.20 43.39 35.33
C ILE A 127 -21.92 44.65 34.86
N PRO A 128 -22.46 45.50 35.77
CA PRO A 128 -23.02 46.80 35.42
C PRO A 128 -21.90 47.69 34.88
N ASN A 129 -21.72 47.63 33.57
CA ASN A 129 -20.64 48.30 32.86
C ASN A 129 -20.98 49.79 32.74
N VAL A 130 -20.27 50.63 33.50
CA VAL A 130 -20.18 52.09 33.29
C VAL A 130 -19.68 52.48 31.87
N TRP A 131 -19.32 51.50 31.03
CA TRP A 131 -18.99 51.63 29.60
C TRP A 131 -20.19 51.47 28.65
N HIS A 132 -21.36 51.07 29.16
CA HIS A 132 -22.58 50.89 28.35
C HIS A 132 -23.37 52.20 28.18
N GLU A 133 -22.98 53.27 28.87
CA GLU A 133 -23.53 54.61 28.72
C GLU A 133 -22.95 55.28 27.45
N GLY A 134 -23.29 54.76 26.27
CA GLY A 134 -22.99 55.40 24.97
C GLY A 134 -22.08 54.63 23.99
N HIS A 135 -21.53 53.48 24.36
CA HIS A 135 -20.51 52.75 23.58
C HIS A 135 -20.84 51.26 23.29
N GLY A 136 -22.10 50.95 22.97
CA GLY A 136 -22.54 49.58 22.64
C GLY A 136 -21.82 48.91 21.44
N TYR A 137 -21.21 49.70 20.55
CA TYR A 137 -20.41 49.17 19.43
C TYR A 137 -19.09 48.56 19.88
N VAL A 138 -18.49 49.05 20.96
CA VAL A 138 -17.13 48.66 21.36
C VAL A 138 -17.10 47.22 21.84
N PHE A 139 -18.16 46.77 22.50
CA PHE A 139 -18.37 45.35 22.85
C PHE A 139 -18.41 44.45 21.61
N LYS A 140 -19.22 44.82 20.60
CA LYS A 140 -19.33 44.04 19.36
C LYS A 140 -17.99 43.99 18.62
N TRP A 141 -17.28 45.12 18.54
CA TRP A 141 -15.96 45.20 17.92
C TRP A 141 -14.92 44.36 18.66
N VAL A 142 -14.92 44.35 19.99
CA VAL A 142 -13.99 43.54 20.80
C VAL A 142 -14.24 42.04 20.59
N VAL A 143 -15.51 41.60 20.59
CA VAL A 143 -15.84 40.18 20.34
C VAL A 143 -15.48 39.76 18.92
N ILE A 144 -15.79 40.60 17.92
CA ILE A 144 -15.46 40.33 16.51
C ILE A 144 -13.94 40.29 16.33
N LEU A 145 -13.20 41.26 16.88
CA LEU A 145 -11.74 41.31 16.77
C LEU A 145 -11.08 40.11 17.47
N ALA A 146 -11.56 39.74 18.66
CA ALA A 146 -11.07 38.56 19.38
C ALA A 146 -11.33 37.26 18.61
N GLY A 147 -12.50 37.12 17.97
CA GLY A 147 -12.82 35.97 17.12
C GLY A 147 -12.00 35.94 15.83
N VAL A 148 -11.75 37.09 15.20
CA VAL A 148 -10.90 37.19 14.01
C VAL A 148 -9.45 36.87 14.35
N LEU A 149 -8.94 37.36 15.48
CA LEU A 149 -7.58 37.07 15.95
C LEU A 149 -7.42 35.58 16.28
N SER A 150 -8.35 34.97 17.02
CA SER A 150 -8.28 33.54 17.36
C SER A 150 -8.41 32.66 16.11
N GLY A 151 -9.31 33.01 15.19
CA GLY A 151 -9.46 32.32 13.90
C GLY A 151 -8.23 32.48 13.00
N SER A 152 -7.61 33.66 12.96
CA SER A 152 -6.38 33.91 12.19
C SER A 152 -5.19 33.12 12.72
N ILE A 153 -5.05 33.03 14.05
CA ILE A 153 -4.02 32.21 14.69
C ILE A 153 -4.24 30.72 14.37
N PHE A 154 -5.49 30.23 14.46
CA PHE A 154 -5.85 28.86 14.08
C PHE A 154 -5.51 28.55 12.61
N LEU A 155 -5.90 29.44 11.70
CA LEU A 155 -5.60 29.30 10.27
C LEU A 155 -4.09 29.38 9.98
N SER A 156 -3.35 30.22 10.71
CA SER A 156 -1.89 30.30 10.58
C SER A 156 -1.21 29.02 11.05
N ILE A 157 -1.64 28.45 12.19
CA ILE A 157 -1.17 27.14 12.65
C ILE A 157 -1.48 26.06 11.61
N MET A 158 -2.69 26.06 11.03
CA MET A 158 -3.10 25.08 10.03
C MET A 158 -2.39 25.24 8.70
N SER A 159 -2.17 26.48 8.27
CA SER A 159 -1.39 26.81 7.08
C SER A 159 0.07 26.40 7.26
N TYR A 160 0.65 26.66 8.43
CA TYR A 160 2.01 26.23 8.76
C TYR A 160 2.13 24.70 8.82
N ALA A 161 1.17 24.01 9.43
CA ALA A 161 1.12 22.54 9.47
C ALA A 161 1.00 21.94 8.05
N ARG A 162 0.22 22.58 7.16
CA ARG A 162 0.14 22.19 5.74
C ARG A 162 1.43 22.50 4.97
N HIS A 163 2.01 23.68 5.16
CA HIS A 163 3.17 24.14 4.39
C HIS A 163 4.48 23.43 4.79
N LYS A 164 4.59 22.95 6.03
CA LYS A 164 5.77 22.18 6.48
C LYS A 164 5.82 20.74 5.98
N GLY A 165 4.88 20.33 5.11
CA GLY A 165 4.98 19.05 4.41
C GLY A 165 4.69 17.80 5.26
N LEU A 166 4.10 17.95 6.46
CA LEU A 166 3.49 16.79 7.15
C LEU A 166 2.22 16.30 6.44
N VAL A 167 1.73 17.06 5.46
CA VAL A 167 0.55 16.77 4.65
C VAL A 167 1.02 16.46 3.23
N GLY A 168 1.26 15.18 2.97
CA GLY A 168 1.46 14.64 1.63
C GLY A 168 2.85 14.88 1.04
N SER A 169 3.72 13.89 1.22
CA SER A 169 4.31 13.22 0.06
C SER A 169 4.02 11.73 0.15
#